data_AF-A0A7V3AEL7-F1
#
_entry.id   AF-A0A7V3AEL7-F1
#
_cell.length_a   1.000
_cell.length_b   1.000
_cell.length_c   1.000
_cell.angle_alpha   90.00
_cell.angle_beta   90.00
_cell.angle_gamma   90.00
#
_symmetry.space_group_name_H-M   'P 1'
#
loop_
_entity.id
_entity.type
_entity.pdbx_description
1 polymer ?
#
loop_
_entity_poly.entity_id
_entity_poly.type
_entity_poly.pdbx_seq_one_letter_code
_entity_poly.pdbx_strand_id
1 'polypeptide(L)'
;MTTRNAVPSTVLLVAILCLTMLLPYLPGRFDASAATLSFLMRVVSYASLLLTPVGLAWMISRRRSRLWYRMTLALAGLIALVGAISAASVNQLAIGVMIGLGGLAFVWRVHSRMQADVVRVDDRRNSLPFRLALVPVALVTIEATVLPRVAEWSRDRAIEHSGTLITEIESFRQRRGHYPVSLQSLNWDVPTGVVGIERFLYEPNGEAYNLFFVRPHIELDAQEVVMFNPRDEHRFTSHELDLLQYDGEQLALRRGDRRRTSLRQAHWISILFD
;
A
#
# COMPACT_ATOMS: atom_id res chain seq x y z
N MET A 1 40.03 -7.02 3.70
CA MET A 1 38.98 -6.00 4.00
C MET A 1 37.95 -6.09 2.88
N THR A 2 36.69 -6.54 3.06
CA THR A 2 35.50 -5.65 3.19
C THR A 2 34.20 -6.44 3.50
N THR A 3 34.24 -7.59 4.18
CA THR A 3 32.98 -8.33 4.53
C THR A 3 32.12 -7.62 5.58
N ARG A 4 32.71 -6.71 6.37
CA ARG A 4 31.99 -5.98 7.45
C ARG A 4 30.91 -5.01 6.93
N ASN A 5 31.01 -4.55 5.68
CA ASN A 5 30.08 -3.52 5.14
C ASN A 5 28.89 -4.12 4.37
N ALA A 6 28.91 -5.43 4.12
CA ALA A 6 27.93 -6.11 3.27
C ALA A 6 26.61 -6.46 3.97
N VAL A 7 26.64 -6.73 5.27
CA VAL A 7 25.47 -7.01 6.10
C VAL A 7 24.67 -5.74 6.41
N PRO A 8 25.27 -4.64 6.91
CA PRO A 8 24.50 -3.44 7.26
C PRO A 8 23.77 -2.85 6.04
N SER A 9 24.33 -2.96 4.84
CA SER A 9 23.67 -2.47 3.63
C SER A 9 22.43 -3.26 3.24
N THR A 10 22.39 -4.58 3.50
CA THR A 10 21.22 -5.41 3.18
C THR A 10 20.10 -5.17 4.17
N VAL A 11 20.43 -5.08 5.46
CA VAL A 11 19.46 -4.76 6.52
C VAL A 11 18.85 -3.39 6.29
N LEU A 12 19.68 -2.39 5.97
CA LEU A 12 19.22 -1.04 5.65
C LEU A 12 18.29 -1.05 4.42
N LEU A 13 18.65 -1.78 3.36
CA LEU A 13 17.79 -1.90 2.18
C LEU A 13 16.42 -2.51 2.55
N VAL A 14 16.40 -3.65 3.25
CA VAL A 14 15.14 -4.27 3.68
C VAL A 14 14.32 -3.31 4.54
N ALA A 15 14.96 -2.61 5.48
CA ALA A 15 14.28 -1.63 6.33
C ALA A 15 13.65 -0.49 5.52
N ILE A 16 14.36 0.05 4.53
CA ILE A 16 13.83 1.09 3.64
C ILE A 16 12.63 0.57 2.84
N LEU A 17 12.74 -0.62 2.23
CA LEU A 17 11.66 -1.20 1.44
C LEU A 17 10.42 -1.47 2.32
N CYS A 18 10.61 -1.97 3.54
CA CYS A 18 9.53 -2.16 4.50
C CYS A 18 8.90 -0.83 4.91
N LEU A 19 9.71 0.21 5.17
CA LEU A 19 9.20 1.54 5.50
C LEU A 19 8.35 2.10 4.35
N THR A 20 8.78 1.92 3.10
CA THR A 20 8.02 2.33 1.91
C THR A 20 6.68 1.61 1.82
N MET A 21 6.62 0.30 2.12
CA MET A 21 5.35 -0.44 2.19
C MET A 21 4.42 0.09 3.28
N LEU A 22 4.97 0.42 4.45
CA LEU A 22 4.20 0.87 5.61
C LEU A 22 3.80 2.35 5.53
N LEU A 23 4.42 3.13 4.64
CA LEU A 23 4.31 4.59 4.57
C LEU A 23 2.86 5.14 4.62
N PRO A 24 1.86 4.60 3.89
CA PRO A 24 0.48 5.10 3.94
C PRO A 24 -0.17 4.97 5.32
N TYR A 25 0.34 4.06 6.15
CA TYR A 25 -0.23 3.74 7.45
C TYR A 25 0.50 4.44 8.59
N LEU A 26 1.57 5.18 8.29
CA LEU A 26 2.35 5.92 9.28
C LEU A 26 1.66 7.24 9.66
N PRO A 27 1.98 7.79 10.85
CA PRO A 27 1.47 9.08 11.25
C PRO A 27 2.08 10.19 10.37
N GLY A 28 1.25 11.13 9.93
CA GLY A 28 1.74 12.25 9.13
C GLY A 28 0.63 13.00 8.40
N ARG A 29 1.05 13.94 7.55
CA ARG A 29 0.16 14.62 6.61
C ARG A 29 -0.08 13.73 5.39
N PHE A 30 -1.21 13.93 4.73
CA PHE A 30 -1.53 13.20 3.52
C PHE A 30 -0.43 13.33 2.46
N ASP A 31 -0.04 12.21 1.87
CA ASP A 31 0.85 12.12 0.72
C ASP A 31 0.26 11.16 -0.30
N ALA A 32 -0.22 11.70 -1.42
CA ALA A 32 -0.82 10.92 -2.50
C ALA A 32 0.15 9.89 -3.10
N SER A 33 1.47 10.13 -3.03
CA SER A 33 2.47 9.21 -3.56
C SER A 33 2.69 8.01 -2.65
N ALA A 34 2.39 8.11 -1.36
CA ALA A 34 2.63 7.05 -0.39
C ALA A 34 1.85 5.78 -0.74
N ALA A 35 0.56 5.91 -1.08
CA ALA A 35 -0.29 4.79 -1.45
C ALA A 35 0.27 4.04 -2.68
N THR A 36 0.63 4.79 -3.72
CA THR A 36 1.26 4.26 -4.94
C THR A 36 2.58 3.56 -4.65
N LEU A 37 3.47 4.18 -3.88
CA LEU A 37 4.78 3.61 -3.55
C LEU A 37 4.64 2.32 -2.74
N SER A 38 3.72 2.30 -1.78
CA SER A 38 3.40 1.09 -1.01
C SER A 38 2.86 -0.01 -1.92
N PHE A 39 1.89 0.28 -2.78
CA PHE A 39 1.34 -0.68 -3.74
C PHE A 39 2.44 -1.27 -4.64
N LEU A 40 3.28 -0.43 -5.24
CA LEU A 40 4.38 -0.88 -6.10
C LEU A 40 5.37 -1.75 -5.34
N MET A 41 5.72 -1.36 -4.12
CA MET A 41 6.67 -2.10 -3.30
C MET A 41 6.14 -3.48 -2.94
N ARG A 42 4.83 -3.61 -2.67
CA ARG A 42 4.17 -4.88 -2.40
C ARG A 42 4.17 -5.79 -3.63
N VAL A 43 3.75 -5.27 -4.79
CA VAL A 43 3.79 -6.02 -6.06
C VAL A 43 5.20 -6.51 -6.39
N VAL A 44 6.20 -5.63 -6.32
CA VAL A 44 7.61 -5.97 -6.56
C VAL A 44 8.09 -7.02 -5.56
N SER A 45 7.64 -6.97 -4.31
CA SER A 45 8.03 -7.95 -3.29
C SER A 45 7.50 -9.34 -3.58
N TYR A 46 6.22 -9.48 -3.96
CA TYR A 46 5.69 -10.76 -4.42
C TYR A 46 6.39 -11.26 -5.68
N ALA A 47 6.59 -10.39 -6.69
CA ALA A 47 7.30 -10.77 -7.91
C ALA A 47 8.75 -11.21 -7.63
N SER A 48 9.40 -10.58 -6.64
CA SER A 48 10.76 -10.92 -6.23
C SER A 48 10.90 -12.32 -5.62
N LEU A 49 9.81 -12.96 -5.18
CA LEU A 49 9.85 -14.35 -4.71
C LEU A 49 10.40 -15.31 -5.78
N LEU A 50 10.25 -14.99 -7.07
CA LEU A 50 10.85 -15.76 -8.17
C LEU A 50 12.38 -15.83 -8.09
N LEU A 51 13.04 -14.86 -7.46
CA LEU A 51 14.48 -14.86 -7.22
C LEU A 51 14.89 -15.86 -6.13
N THR A 52 13.96 -16.25 -5.25
CA THR A 52 14.23 -17.16 -4.13
C THR A 52 14.72 -18.53 -4.58
N PRO A 53 13.98 -19.28 -5.43
CA PRO A 53 14.45 -20.59 -5.90
C PRO A 53 15.75 -20.47 -6.71
N VAL A 54 15.97 -19.37 -7.43
CA VAL A 54 17.23 -19.11 -8.16
C VAL A 54 18.39 -18.90 -7.18
N GLY A 55 18.19 -18.12 -6.12
CA GLY A 55 19.19 -17.93 -5.06
C GLY A 55 19.54 -19.24 -4.36
N LEU A 56 18.54 -20.06 -4.01
CA LEU A 56 18.73 -21.38 -3.40
C LEU A 56 19.49 -22.34 -4.34
N ALA A 57 19.06 -22.45 -5.59
CA ALA A 57 19.68 -23.34 -6.57
C ALA A 57 21.12 -22.93 -6.89
N TRP A 58 21.41 -21.62 -6.91
CA TRP A 58 22.76 -21.10 -7.06
C TRP A 58 23.65 -21.46 -5.87
N MET A 59 23.14 -21.37 -4.63
CA MET A 59 23.90 -21.81 -3.44
C MET A 59 24.31 -23.29 -3.51
N ILE A 60 23.43 -24.15 -4.02
CA ILE A 60 23.66 -25.60 -4.16
C ILE A 60 24.64 -25.89 -5.32
N SER A 61 24.47 -25.23 -6.46
CA SER A 61 25.15 -25.60 -7.72
C SER A 61 26.15 -24.53 -8.19
N ARG A 62 27.20 -24.29 -7.40
CA ARG A 62 28.24 -23.28 -7.67
C ARG A 62 28.94 -23.43 -9.03
N ARG A 63 29.04 -24.68 -9.55
CA ARG A 63 29.66 -24.97 -10.86
C ARG A 63 29.00 -24.24 -12.05
N ARG A 64 27.74 -23.80 -11.93
CA ARG A 64 26.99 -23.12 -13.01
C ARG A 64 26.75 -21.63 -12.74
N SER A 65 27.67 -20.94 -12.04
CA SER A 65 27.53 -19.54 -11.62
C SER A 65 27.12 -18.57 -12.76
N ARG A 66 27.65 -18.75 -13.98
CA ARG A 66 27.28 -17.94 -15.16
C ARG A 66 25.81 -18.08 -15.55
N LEU A 67 25.24 -19.29 -15.47
CA LEU A 67 23.83 -19.54 -15.80
C LEU A 67 22.93 -18.84 -14.79
N TRP A 68 23.20 -19.02 -13.49
CA TRP A 68 22.42 -18.42 -12.42
C TRP A 68 22.45 -16.89 -12.46
N TYR A 69 23.59 -16.31 -12.82
CA TYR A 69 23.69 -14.87 -13.02
C TYR A 69 22.78 -14.38 -14.16
N ARG A 70 22.80 -15.06 -15.32
CA ARG A 70 21.92 -14.72 -16.46
C ARG A 70 20.44 -14.85 -16.09
N MET A 71 20.07 -15.93 -15.39
CA MET A 71 18.70 -16.11 -14.90
C MET A 71 18.29 -15.01 -13.91
N THR A 72 19.19 -14.62 -13.00
CA THR A 72 18.95 -13.52 -12.05
C THR A 72 18.72 -12.21 -12.79
N LEU A 73 19.51 -11.88 -13.82
CA LEU A 73 19.31 -10.67 -14.62
C LEU A 73 17.99 -10.70 -15.39
N ALA A 74 17.65 -11.83 -15.99
CA ALA A 74 16.39 -11.99 -16.72
C ALA A 74 15.18 -11.77 -15.78
N LEU A 75 15.22 -12.39 -14.59
CA LEU A 75 14.18 -12.20 -13.58
C LEU A 75 14.15 -10.78 -13.02
N ALA A 76 15.30 -10.14 -12.79
CA ALA A 76 15.33 -8.74 -12.36
C ALA A 76 14.70 -7.82 -13.41
N GLY A 77 14.97 -8.05 -14.69
CA GLY A 77 14.31 -7.34 -15.79
C GLY A 77 12.80 -7.58 -15.82
N LEU A 78 12.36 -8.82 -15.61
CA LEU A 78 10.94 -9.17 -15.53
C LEU A 78 10.26 -8.48 -14.33
N ILE A 79 10.87 -8.48 -13.14
CA ILE A 79 10.34 -7.82 -11.95
C ILE A 79 10.24 -6.31 -12.17
N ALA A 80 11.24 -5.69 -12.79
CA ALA A 80 11.20 -4.27 -13.13
C ALA A 80 10.07 -3.97 -14.14
N LEU A 81 9.86 -4.84 -15.13
CA LEU A 81 8.76 -4.72 -16.08
C LEU A 81 7.39 -4.82 -15.39
N VAL A 82 7.21 -5.80 -14.50
CA VAL A 82 5.97 -5.94 -13.71
C VAL A 82 5.73 -4.68 -12.88
N GLY A 83 6.75 -4.17 -12.19
CA GLY A 83 6.65 -2.91 -11.44
C GLY A 83 6.27 -1.71 -12.33
N ALA A 84 6.82 -1.61 -13.53
CA ALA A 84 6.48 -0.54 -14.48
C ALA A 84 5.03 -0.65 -14.98
N ILE A 85 4.56 -1.86 -15.30
CA ILE A 85 3.18 -2.11 -15.73
C ILE A 85 2.21 -1.79 -14.59
N SER A 86 2.51 -2.23 -13.36
CA SER A 86 1.68 -1.93 -12.18
C SER A 86 1.63 -0.44 -11.86
N ALA A 87 2.71 0.30 -12.10
CA ALA A 87 2.68 1.77 -11.95
C ALA A 87 1.79 2.43 -13.01
N ALA A 88 1.83 1.91 -14.24
CA ALA A 88 0.97 2.39 -15.31
C ALA A 88 -0.51 2.11 -15.04
N SER A 89 -0.85 0.95 -14.45
CA SER A 89 -2.25 0.58 -14.16
C SER A 89 -2.91 1.48 -13.12
N VAL A 90 -2.14 2.04 -12.18
CA VAL A 90 -2.63 3.00 -11.18
C VAL A 90 -2.52 4.46 -11.64
N ASN A 91 -2.47 4.69 -12.97
CA ASN A 91 -2.37 6.00 -13.62
C ASN A 91 -1.12 6.83 -13.21
N GLN A 92 -0.03 6.15 -12.81
CA GLN A 92 1.22 6.78 -12.39
C GLN A 92 2.30 6.56 -13.45
N LEU A 93 1.99 7.00 -14.68
CA LEU A 93 2.83 6.79 -15.87
C LEU A 93 4.26 7.30 -15.67
N ALA A 94 4.45 8.45 -15.03
CA ALA A 94 5.78 9.00 -14.77
C ALA A 94 6.65 8.05 -13.92
N ILE A 95 6.07 7.49 -12.85
CA ILE A 95 6.75 6.51 -11.99
C ILE A 95 7.04 5.23 -12.80
N GLY A 96 6.08 4.76 -13.60
CA GLY A 96 6.25 3.58 -14.46
C GLY A 96 7.38 3.75 -15.47
N VAL A 97 7.47 4.90 -16.13
CA VAL A 97 8.56 5.23 -17.06
C VAL A 97 9.91 5.27 -16.34
N MET A 98 9.98 5.89 -15.16
CA MET A 98 11.22 5.94 -14.37
C MET A 98 11.70 4.55 -13.95
N ILE A 99 10.79 3.68 -13.49
CA ILE A 99 11.09 2.29 -13.14
C ILE A 99 11.52 1.50 -14.39
N GLY A 100 10.80 1.65 -15.49
CA GLY A 100 11.08 0.95 -16.74
C GLY A 100 12.45 1.33 -17.34
N LEU A 101 12.72 2.62 -17.49
CA LEU A 101 14.00 3.12 -18.00
C LEU A 101 15.15 2.82 -17.04
N GLY A 102 14.94 3.00 -15.73
CA GLY A 102 15.93 2.68 -14.71
C GLY A 102 16.28 1.19 -14.68
N GLY A 103 15.27 0.32 -14.75
CA GLY A 103 15.43 -1.13 -14.83
C GLY A 103 16.17 -1.56 -16.10
N LEU A 104 15.79 -1.01 -17.26
CA LEU A 104 16.46 -1.31 -18.53
C LEU A 104 17.92 -0.85 -18.52
N ALA A 105 18.19 0.36 -18.05
CA ALA A 105 19.54 0.90 -17.93
C ALA A 105 20.39 0.07 -16.96
N PHE A 106 19.81 -0.41 -15.85
CA PHE A 106 20.48 -1.30 -14.91
C PHE A 106 20.84 -2.63 -15.56
N VAL A 107 19.87 -3.30 -16.20
CA VAL A 107 20.09 -4.59 -16.88
C VAL A 107 21.14 -4.45 -17.98
N TRP A 108 21.04 -3.40 -18.81
CA TRP A 108 22.02 -3.09 -19.85
C TRP A 108 23.41 -2.90 -19.25
N ARG A 109 23.57 -2.03 -18.24
CA ARG A 109 24.87 -1.73 -17.63
C ARG A 109 25.52 -2.99 -17.06
N VAL A 110 24.74 -3.85 -16.41
CA VAL A 110 25.26 -5.10 -15.85
C VAL A 110 25.63 -6.07 -16.96
N HIS A 111 24.80 -6.22 -17.99
CA HIS A 111 25.08 -7.05 -19.15
C HIS A 111 26.34 -6.61 -19.91
N SER A 112 26.52 -5.31 -20.18
CA SER A 112 27.71 -4.78 -20.84
C SER A 112 28.98 -5.02 -20.03
N ARG A 113 28.92 -4.88 -18.70
CA ARG A 113 30.05 -5.22 -17.83
C ARG A 113 30.42 -6.69 -17.90
N MET A 114 29.44 -7.60 -18.01
CA MET A 114 29.73 -9.02 -18.19
C MET A 114 30.42 -9.36 -19.52
N GLN A 115 30.15 -8.58 -20.57
CA GLN A 115 30.78 -8.79 -21.88
C GLN A 115 32.20 -8.22 -21.93
N ALA A 116 32.40 -7.04 -21.36
CA ALA A 116 33.69 -6.35 -21.36
C ALA A 116 34.72 -7.04 -20.45
N ASP A 117 34.25 -7.71 -19.42
CA ASP A 117 35.06 -8.18 -18.32
C ASP A 117 34.91 -9.71 -18.30
N VAL A 118 35.98 -10.46 -18.58
CA VAL A 118 36.05 -11.91 -18.34
C VAL A 118 36.10 -12.09 -16.82
N VAL A 119 35.01 -11.71 -16.13
CA VAL A 119 34.95 -11.64 -14.68
C VAL A 119 35.22 -13.05 -14.17
N ARG A 120 36.43 -13.25 -13.63
CA ARG A 120 36.67 -14.31 -12.67
C ARG A 120 35.78 -13.98 -11.49
N VAL A 121 34.59 -14.56 -11.49
CA VAL A 121 33.68 -14.55 -10.34
C VAL A 121 34.47 -15.23 -9.22
N ASP A 122 35.05 -14.41 -8.33
CA ASP A 122 35.83 -14.91 -7.22
C ASP A 122 34.85 -15.55 -6.22
N ASP A 123 34.64 -16.86 -6.42
CA ASP A 123 33.48 -17.64 -5.96
C ASP A 123 33.47 -17.84 -4.42
N ARG A 124 34.56 -17.45 -3.74
CA ARG A 124 34.75 -17.73 -2.30
C ARG A 124 34.03 -16.77 -1.36
N ARG A 125 33.49 -15.64 -1.83
CA ARG A 125 32.87 -14.62 -0.94
C ARG A 125 31.57 -13.99 -1.42
N ASN A 126 30.95 -14.53 -2.47
CA ASN A 126 29.75 -13.92 -3.03
C ASN A 126 28.52 -14.18 -2.14
N SER A 127 28.07 -13.18 -1.38
CA SER A 127 26.84 -13.24 -0.57
C SER A 127 25.56 -13.03 -1.38
N LEU A 128 25.68 -12.81 -2.70
CA LEU A 128 24.55 -12.53 -3.59
C LEU A 128 23.48 -13.64 -3.60
N PRO A 129 23.82 -14.94 -3.76
CA PRO A 129 22.82 -16.01 -3.80
C PRO A 129 21.97 -16.06 -2.51
N PHE A 130 22.62 -15.82 -1.38
CA PHE A 130 21.95 -15.75 -0.08
C PHE A 130 20.99 -14.56 0.00
N ARG A 131 21.38 -13.37 -0.47
CA ARG A 131 20.50 -12.18 -0.50
C ARG A 131 19.31 -12.36 -1.43
N LEU A 132 19.52 -12.96 -2.61
CA LEU A 132 18.45 -13.26 -3.57
C LEU A 132 17.40 -14.19 -2.98
N ALA A 133 17.80 -15.10 -2.10
CA ALA A 133 16.89 -15.97 -1.37
C ALA A 133 16.22 -15.27 -0.17
N LEU A 134 17.00 -14.57 0.66
CA LEU A 134 16.51 -14.07 1.94
C LEU A 134 15.64 -12.81 1.82
N VAL A 135 16.02 -11.85 0.97
CA VAL A 135 15.36 -10.54 0.91
C VAL A 135 13.88 -10.65 0.49
N PRO A 136 13.52 -11.34 -0.61
CA PRO A 136 12.11 -11.50 -1.00
C PRO A 136 11.26 -12.15 0.09
N VAL A 137 11.78 -13.21 0.72
CA VAL A 137 11.09 -13.93 1.80
C VAL A 137 10.87 -13.00 3.00
N ALA A 138 11.88 -12.23 3.39
CA ALA A 138 11.78 -11.28 4.50
C ALA A 138 10.71 -10.20 4.22
N LEU A 139 10.70 -9.63 3.01
CA LEU A 139 9.73 -8.60 2.62
C LEU A 139 8.29 -9.13 2.68
N VAL A 140 8.02 -10.28 2.06
CA VAL A 140 6.68 -10.88 2.05
C VAL A 140 6.26 -11.33 3.45
N THR A 141 7.19 -11.80 4.28
CA THR A 141 6.90 -12.16 5.67
C THR A 141 6.52 -10.93 6.50
N ILE A 142 7.25 -9.82 6.35
CA ILE A 142 6.95 -8.56 7.02
C ILE A 142 5.60 -8.02 6.53
N GLU A 143 5.34 -8.06 5.22
CA GLU A 143 4.05 -7.68 4.67
C GLU A 143 2.93 -8.49 5.31
N ALA A 144 3.02 -9.82 5.34
CA ALA A 144 1.97 -10.69 5.86
C ALA A 144 1.72 -10.54 7.38
N THR A 145 2.74 -10.16 8.16
CA THR A 145 2.66 -10.17 9.63
C THR A 145 2.55 -8.79 10.26
N VAL A 146 3.18 -7.78 9.66
CA VAL A 146 3.25 -6.40 10.20
C VAL A 146 2.23 -5.51 9.54
N LEU A 147 2.03 -5.61 8.22
CA LEU A 147 1.13 -4.71 7.47
C LEU A 147 -0.30 -4.70 8.04
N PRO A 148 -0.95 -5.84 8.37
CA PRO A 148 -2.31 -5.82 8.91
C PRO A 148 -2.40 -5.06 10.24
N ARG A 149 -1.40 -5.22 11.12
CA ARG A 149 -1.36 -4.56 12.43
C ARG A 149 -1.18 -3.06 12.30
N VAL A 150 -0.27 -2.62 11.41
CA VAL A 150 -0.05 -1.20 11.16
C VAL A 150 -1.28 -0.60 10.47
N ALA A 151 -1.94 -1.36 9.60
CA ALA A 151 -3.18 -0.95 8.96
C ALA A 151 -4.31 -0.74 9.99
N GLU A 152 -4.52 -1.67 10.93
CA GLU A 152 -5.47 -1.53 12.03
C GLU A 152 -5.13 -0.33 12.92
N TRP A 153 -3.86 -0.18 13.31
CA TRP A 153 -3.40 0.96 14.11
C TRP A 153 -3.69 2.30 13.42
N SER A 154 -3.41 2.38 12.12
CA SER A 154 -3.68 3.55 11.29
C SER A 154 -5.18 3.88 11.25
N ARG A 155 -6.06 2.86 11.23
CA ARG A 155 -7.51 3.05 11.27
C ARG A 155 -7.95 3.62 12.62
N ASP A 156 -7.52 2.98 13.69
CA ASP A 156 -7.85 3.38 15.05
C ASP A 156 -7.38 4.81 15.34
N ARG A 157 -6.20 5.18 14.84
CA ARG A 157 -5.67 6.54 14.92
C ARG A 157 -6.54 7.55 14.18
N ALA A 158 -6.95 7.26 12.95
CA ALA A 158 -7.82 8.16 12.20
C ALA A 158 -9.20 8.31 12.87
N ILE A 159 -9.74 7.23 13.43
CA ILE A 159 -10.96 7.27 14.23
C ILE A 159 -10.78 8.20 15.45
N GLU A 160 -9.68 8.06 16.19
CA GLU A 160 -9.37 8.93 17.33
C GLU A 160 -9.30 10.42 16.91
N HIS A 161 -8.59 10.73 15.82
CA HIS A 161 -8.47 12.10 15.30
C HIS A 161 -9.80 12.71 14.84
N SER A 162 -10.77 11.88 14.42
CA SER A 162 -12.11 12.35 14.04
C SER A 162 -12.96 12.80 15.24
N GLY A 163 -12.58 12.44 16.47
CA GLY A 163 -13.35 12.76 17.68
C GLY A 163 -13.60 14.26 17.88
N THR A 164 -12.61 15.10 17.53
CA THR A 164 -12.77 16.57 17.54
C THR A 164 -13.87 17.01 16.58
N LEU A 165 -13.87 16.49 15.35
CA LEU A 165 -14.84 16.86 14.32
C LEU A 165 -16.26 16.39 14.70
N ILE A 166 -16.38 15.16 15.22
CA ILE A 166 -17.65 14.63 15.75
C ILE A 166 -18.20 15.54 16.86
N THR A 167 -17.35 15.95 17.79
CA THR A 167 -17.73 16.82 18.91
C THR A 167 -18.23 18.19 18.42
N GLU A 168 -17.57 18.78 17.43
CA GLU A 168 -17.98 20.06 16.85
C GLU A 168 -19.30 19.96 16.07
N ILE A 169 -19.52 18.86 15.33
CA ILE A 169 -20.77 18.60 14.62
C ILE A 169 -21.94 18.47 15.61
N GLU A 170 -21.76 17.68 16.68
CA GLU A 170 -22.79 17.49 17.70
C GLU A 170 -23.07 18.78 18.47
N SER A 171 -22.02 19.55 18.81
CA SER A 171 -22.15 20.87 19.44
C SER A 171 -22.85 21.89 18.53
N PHE A 172 -22.64 21.81 17.22
CA PHE A 172 -23.39 22.60 16.24
C PHE A 172 -24.88 22.23 16.27
N ARG A 173 -25.20 20.93 16.23
CA ARG A 173 -26.59 20.46 16.30
C ARG A 173 -27.28 20.89 17.58
N GLN A 174 -26.63 20.76 18.73
CA GLN A 174 -27.20 21.18 20.01
C GLN A 174 -27.55 22.68 20.03
N ARG A 175 -26.74 23.53 19.38
CA ARG A 175 -26.97 24.98 19.32
C ARG A 175 -27.98 25.42 18.27
N ARG A 176 -28.07 24.70 17.13
CA ARG A 176 -28.88 25.10 15.97
C ARG A 176 -30.14 24.28 15.76
N GLY A 177 -30.26 23.14 16.45
CA GLY A 177 -31.37 22.20 16.31
C GLY A 177 -31.29 21.28 15.09
N HIS A 178 -30.27 21.43 14.23
CA HIS A 178 -30.07 20.61 13.04
C HIS A 178 -28.58 20.36 12.75
N TYR A 179 -28.26 19.30 12.01
CA TYR A 179 -26.89 19.04 11.57
C TYR A 179 -26.44 20.05 10.49
N PRO A 180 -25.12 20.28 10.32
CA PRO A 180 -24.61 21.11 9.23
C PRO A 180 -25.05 20.58 7.86
N VAL A 181 -25.38 21.48 6.94
CA VAL A 181 -25.74 21.09 5.56
C VAL A 181 -24.54 20.62 4.75
N SER A 182 -23.34 21.11 5.08
CA SER A 182 -22.07 20.73 4.46
C SER A 182 -20.92 21.12 5.38
N LEU A 183 -19.83 20.37 5.30
CA LEU A 183 -18.53 20.69 5.91
C LEU A 183 -17.43 20.84 4.85
N GLN A 184 -17.80 21.02 3.58
CA GLN A 184 -16.83 21.22 2.52
C GLN A 184 -16.15 22.58 2.68
N SER A 185 -14.84 22.53 2.91
CA SER A 185 -13.97 23.69 3.00
C SER A 185 -12.72 23.49 2.15
N LEU A 186 -12.13 24.59 1.69
CA LEU A 186 -10.85 24.58 0.98
C LEU A 186 -9.69 24.21 1.93
N ASN A 187 -9.74 24.73 3.15
CA ASN A 187 -8.76 24.45 4.20
C ASN A 187 -9.37 23.49 5.21
N TRP A 188 -8.66 22.40 5.47
CA TRP A 188 -9.10 21.39 6.44
C TRP A 188 -8.42 21.66 7.78
N ASP A 189 -9.22 22.00 8.78
CA ASP A 189 -8.71 22.33 10.12
C ASP A 189 -8.44 21.08 10.96
N VAL A 190 -9.07 19.94 10.60
CA VAL A 190 -8.92 18.68 11.32
C VAL A 190 -8.11 17.68 10.47
N PRO A 191 -6.83 17.44 10.80
CA PRO A 191 -6.04 16.45 10.10
C PRO A 191 -6.46 15.03 10.49
N THR A 192 -6.36 14.10 9.55
CA THR A 192 -6.60 12.66 9.76
C THR A 192 -5.50 12.01 10.62
N GLY A 193 -4.32 12.63 10.65
CA GLY A 193 -3.16 12.15 11.40
C GLY A 193 -2.46 10.93 10.78
N VAL A 194 -2.80 10.58 9.54
CA VAL A 194 -2.32 9.39 8.82
C VAL A 194 -1.98 9.77 7.37
N VAL A 195 -0.79 9.33 6.90
CA VAL A 195 -0.26 9.69 5.58
C VAL A 195 -1.15 9.24 4.41
N GLY A 196 -1.76 8.06 4.51
CA GLY A 196 -2.57 7.48 3.44
C GLY A 196 -4.04 7.88 3.46
N ILE A 197 -4.44 8.79 4.35
CA ILE A 197 -5.85 9.21 4.49
C ILE A 197 -5.93 10.71 4.22
N GLU A 198 -6.55 11.07 3.10
CA GLU A 198 -6.61 12.45 2.62
C GLU A 198 -7.36 13.37 3.58
N ARG A 199 -8.60 13.00 3.92
CA ARG A 199 -9.51 13.83 4.71
C ARG A 199 -10.66 13.01 5.29
N PHE A 200 -11.36 13.60 6.25
CA PHE A 200 -12.70 13.16 6.63
C PHE A 200 -13.74 13.73 5.66
N LEU A 201 -14.70 12.90 5.29
CA LEU A 201 -15.82 13.22 4.42
C LEU A 201 -17.10 13.19 5.23
N TYR A 202 -17.92 14.22 5.06
CA TYR A 202 -19.18 14.39 5.78
C TYR A 202 -20.34 14.35 4.80
N GLU A 203 -21.35 13.56 5.14
CA GLU A 203 -22.59 13.45 4.39
C GLU A 203 -23.78 13.53 5.36
N PRO A 204 -24.66 14.54 5.23
CA PRO A 204 -25.85 14.63 6.06
C PRO A 204 -26.84 13.49 5.71
N ASN A 205 -27.46 12.88 6.71
CA ASN A 205 -28.42 11.79 6.55
C ASN A 205 -29.66 12.02 7.42
N GLY A 206 -30.47 13.01 7.03
CA GLY A 206 -31.67 13.41 7.75
C GLY A 206 -31.37 13.88 9.18
N GLU A 207 -31.76 13.06 10.15
CA GLU A 207 -31.56 13.30 11.59
C GLU A 207 -30.29 12.63 12.15
N ALA A 208 -29.35 12.27 11.26
CA ALA A 208 -28.02 11.76 11.53
C ALA A 208 -27.04 12.28 10.45
N TYR A 209 -25.82 11.76 10.46
CA TYR A 209 -24.82 12.02 9.42
C TYR A 209 -23.87 10.83 9.29
N ASN A 210 -23.28 10.67 8.12
CA ASN A 210 -22.11 9.82 7.93
C ASN A 210 -20.86 10.69 8.00
N LEU A 211 -19.89 10.26 8.82
CA LEU A 211 -18.54 10.78 8.78
C LEU A 211 -17.60 9.63 8.43
N PHE A 212 -16.87 9.73 7.33
CA PHE A 212 -16.06 8.62 6.86
C PHE A 212 -14.73 9.07 6.29
N PHE A 213 -13.84 8.11 6.09
CA PHE A 213 -12.61 8.32 5.35
C PHE A 213 -12.32 7.09 4.49
N VAL A 214 -11.60 7.31 3.41
CA VAL A 214 -11.19 6.27 2.46
C VAL A 214 -9.70 6.03 2.61
N ARG A 215 -9.29 4.78 2.52
CA ARG A 215 -7.89 4.38 2.59
C ARG A 215 -7.59 3.19 1.69
N PRO A 216 -6.32 3.00 1.28
CA PRO A 216 -5.89 1.76 0.67
C PRO A 216 -6.12 0.59 1.63
N HIS A 217 -6.69 -0.51 1.11
CA HIS A 217 -6.79 -1.76 1.85
C HIS A 217 -5.48 -2.57 1.74
N ILE A 218 -5.33 -3.56 2.62
CA ILE A 218 -4.22 -4.51 2.54
C ILE A 218 -4.39 -5.49 1.39
N GLU A 219 -5.56 -5.67 0.80
CA GLU A 219 -5.71 -6.41 -0.45
C GLU A 219 -5.27 -5.52 -1.60
N LEU A 220 -4.59 -6.09 -2.60
CA LEU A 220 -4.16 -5.32 -3.77
C LEU A 220 -5.40 -4.80 -4.50
N ASP A 221 -5.38 -3.53 -4.89
CA ASP A 221 -6.45 -2.82 -5.63
C ASP A 221 -7.74 -2.55 -4.84
N ALA A 222 -7.86 -3.01 -3.59
CA ALA A 222 -9.07 -2.77 -2.80
C ALA A 222 -9.01 -1.47 -1.99
N GLN A 223 -10.18 -0.88 -1.75
CA GLN A 223 -10.35 0.30 -0.89
C GLN A 223 -11.18 -0.02 0.34
N GLU A 224 -10.76 0.50 1.49
CA GLU A 224 -11.54 0.43 2.74
C GLU A 224 -12.16 1.79 3.01
N VAL A 225 -13.48 1.81 3.17
CA VAL A 225 -14.24 2.96 3.67
C VAL A 225 -14.55 2.71 5.13
N VAL A 226 -14.08 3.61 6.00
CA VAL A 226 -14.33 3.53 7.44
C VAL A 226 -15.31 4.62 7.81
N MET A 227 -16.48 4.25 8.33
CA MET A 227 -17.62 5.13 8.46
C MET A 227 -18.20 5.12 9.86
N PHE A 228 -18.46 6.32 10.38
CA PHE A 228 -19.23 6.62 11.57
C PHE A 228 -20.64 7.06 11.20
N ASN A 229 -21.64 6.59 11.95
CA ASN A 229 -22.99 7.15 11.95
C ASN A 229 -23.59 7.03 13.36
N PRO A 230 -24.01 8.12 14.01
CA PRO A 230 -24.42 8.09 15.42
C PRO A 230 -25.69 7.26 15.70
N ARG A 231 -26.40 6.81 14.66
CA ARG A 231 -27.59 5.94 14.76
C ARG A 231 -27.39 4.54 14.21
N ASP A 232 -26.16 4.19 13.83
CA ASP A 232 -25.85 2.94 13.12
C ASP A 232 -26.59 2.79 11.78
N GLU A 233 -26.99 3.92 11.18
CA GLU A 233 -27.70 3.99 9.89
C GLU A 233 -26.70 4.13 8.73
N HIS A 234 -25.65 3.30 8.70
CA HIS A 234 -24.57 3.42 7.71
C HIS A 234 -25.04 3.13 6.28
N ARG A 235 -25.03 4.17 5.44
CA ARG A 235 -25.38 4.08 4.02
C ARG A 235 -24.18 4.49 3.18
N PHE A 236 -23.76 3.59 2.30
CA PHE A 236 -22.72 3.83 1.31
C PHE A 236 -22.93 2.88 0.13
N THR A 237 -22.71 3.36 -1.08
CA THR A 237 -22.83 2.61 -2.33
C THR A 237 -21.56 2.77 -3.15
N SER A 238 -21.27 1.80 -4.01
CA SER A 238 -20.11 1.84 -4.90
C SER A 238 -20.28 2.88 -6.01
N HIS A 239 -21.52 3.09 -6.48
CA HIS A 239 -21.82 4.01 -7.55
C HIS A 239 -22.88 5.04 -7.13
N GLU A 240 -22.65 6.30 -7.51
CA GLU A 240 -23.59 7.40 -7.32
C GLU A 240 -24.90 7.16 -8.08
N LEU A 241 -24.82 6.53 -9.26
CA LEU A 241 -26.00 6.19 -10.06
C LEU A 241 -26.93 5.21 -9.36
N ASP A 242 -26.42 4.32 -8.51
CA ASP A 242 -27.26 3.38 -7.77
C ASP A 242 -28.18 4.13 -6.81
N LEU A 243 -27.69 5.20 -6.18
CA LEU A 243 -28.48 6.06 -5.29
C LEU A 243 -29.62 6.78 -6.04
N LEU A 244 -29.45 7.02 -7.34
CA LEU A 244 -30.44 7.69 -8.18
C LEU A 244 -31.43 6.72 -8.82
N GLN A 245 -31.04 5.46 -9.00
CA GLN A 245 -31.82 4.47 -9.73
C GLN A 245 -32.60 3.52 -8.82
N TYR A 246 -32.11 3.26 -7.61
CA TYR A 246 -32.64 2.23 -6.73
C TYR A 246 -32.97 2.78 -5.34
N ASP A 247 -34.04 2.27 -4.76
CA ASP A 247 -34.46 2.57 -3.40
C ASP A 247 -34.48 1.30 -2.53
N GLY A 248 -34.62 1.51 -1.22
CA GLY A 248 -34.87 0.46 -0.22
C GLY A 248 -34.02 -0.80 -0.36
N GLU A 249 -34.68 -1.94 -0.56
CA GLU A 249 -34.05 -3.25 -0.67
C GLU A 249 -33.25 -3.43 -1.96
N GLN A 250 -33.65 -2.79 -3.07
CA GLN A 250 -32.93 -2.91 -4.34
C GLN A 250 -31.55 -2.26 -4.24
N LEU A 251 -31.50 -1.10 -3.59
CA LEU A 251 -30.24 -0.43 -3.28
C LEU A 251 -29.39 -1.29 -2.35
N ALA A 252 -30.01 -1.97 -1.38
CA ALA A 252 -29.30 -2.88 -0.46
C ALA A 252 -28.63 -4.06 -1.15
N LEU A 253 -29.25 -4.58 -2.22
CA LEU A 253 -28.69 -5.68 -3.03
C LEU A 253 -27.58 -5.23 -3.98
N ARG A 254 -27.47 -3.93 -4.29
CA ARG A 254 -26.55 -3.39 -5.30
C ARG A 254 -25.45 -2.48 -4.74
N ARG A 255 -25.24 -2.47 -3.42
CA ARG A 255 -24.25 -1.58 -2.79
C ARG A 255 -22.82 -1.81 -3.26
N GLY A 256 -22.52 -2.99 -3.80
CA GLY A 256 -21.22 -3.35 -4.40
C GLY A 256 -20.10 -3.54 -3.38
N ASP A 257 -20.40 -3.54 -2.08
CA ASP A 257 -19.44 -3.83 -1.04
C ASP A 257 -19.23 -5.34 -0.88
N ARG A 258 -17.96 -5.77 -0.80
CA ARG A 258 -17.61 -7.17 -0.53
C ARG A 258 -17.92 -7.57 0.91
N ARG A 259 -17.67 -6.66 1.85
CA ARG A 259 -17.71 -6.98 3.28
C ARG A 259 -17.97 -5.73 4.12
N ARG A 260 -18.90 -5.86 5.08
CA ARG A 260 -19.07 -4.92 6.20
C ARG A 260 -18.61 -5.57 7.49
N THR A 261 -17.83 -4.85 8.28
CA THR A 261 -17.37 -5.31 9.58
C THR A 261 -17.58 -4.21 10.61
N SER A 262 -18.36 -4.48 11.65
CA SER A 262 -18.45 -3.60 12.81
C SER A 262 -17.08 -3.49 13.47
N LEU A 263 -16.68 -2.27 13.81
CA LEU A 263 -15.41 -2.01 14.48
C LEU A 263 -15.59 -2.03 16.00
N ARG A 264 -14.47 -2.03 16.72
CA ARG A 264 -14.47 -2.02 18.19
C ARG A 264 -15.04 -0.70 18.73
N GLN A 265 -14.83 0.39 18.00
CA GLN A 265 -15.35 1.71 18.34
C GLN A 265 -16.85 1.75 18.01
N ALA A 266 -17.67 2.16 18.99
CA ALA A 266 -19.12 2.25 18.82
C ALA A 266 -19.47 3.12 17.62
N HIS A 267 -20.49 2.74 16.86
CA HIS A 267 -20.99 3.45 15.69
C HIS A 267 -20.06 3.49 14.48
N TRP A 268 -18.94 2.77 14.52
CA TRP A 268 -18.02 2.65 13.39
C TRP A 268 -18.14 1.31 12.68
N ILE A 269 -18.11 1.35 11.35
CA ILE A 269 -17.98 0.17 10.50
C ILE A 269 -16.85 0.35 9.49
N SER A 270 -16.31 -0.77 9.02
CA SER A 270 -15.44 -0.86 7.85
C SER A 270 -16.21 -1.50 6.71
N ILE A 271 -16.11 -0.91 5.51
CA ILE A 271 -16.71 -1.40 4.27
C ILE A 271 -15.60 -1.58 3.25
N LEU A 272 -15.52 -2.76 2.62
CA LEU A 272 -14.49 -3.09 1.63
C LEU A 272 -15.07 -3.03 0.21
N PHE A 273 -14.38 -2.33 -0.69
CA PHE A 273 -14.70 -2.16 -2.10
C PHE A 273 -13.56 -2.62 -3.02
N ASP A 274 -13.93 -2.93 -4.27
CA ASP A 274 -13.07 -3.36 -5.38
C ASP A 274 -12.78 -2.25 -6.39
#